data_AF-A0A151U2Z6-F1
#
_entry.id   AF-A0A151U2Z6-F1
#
_cell.length_a   1.000
_cell.length_b   1.000
_cell.length_c   1.000
_cell.angle_alpha   90.00
_cell.angle_beta   90.00
_cell.angle_gamma   90.00
#
_symmetry.space_group_name_H-M   'P 1'
#
loop_
_entity.id
_entity.type
_entity.pdbx_description
1 polymer ?
#
loop_
_entity_poly.entity_id
_entity_poly.type
_entity_poly.pdbx_seq_one_letter_code
_entity_poly.pdbx_strand_id
1 'polypeptide(L)'
;LNRASPKDDLPLPHIDMLMDNTSKNTIFSFMDGYSGYNLIKMAIKDCEKTSFITLSSTLCYKVMPFGLKNGRATYQRAMVTLFQNVIHKEIEVYVDDMITKSKSEYDHLIHLS
;
A
#
# COMPACT_ATOMS: atom_id res chain seq x y z
N LEU A 1 -16.79 -8.81 -10.84
CA LEU A 1 -15.62 -7.95 -11.11
C LEU A 1 -14.30 -8.73 -11.02
N ASN A 2 -13.85 -9.14 -9.83
CA ASN A 2 -12.54 -9.79 -9.65
C ASN A 2 -12.26 -10.99 -10.56
N ARG A 3 -13.21 -11.92 -10.73
CA ARG A 3 -13.02 -13.10 -11.58
C ARG A 3 -12.70 -12.75 -13.05
N ALA A 4 -13.24 -11.64 -13.56
CA ALA A 4 -13.03 -11.18 -14.93
C ALA A 4 -11.77 -10.30 -15.09
N SER A 5 -11.24 -9.75 -13.99
CA SER A 5 -10.01 -8.96 -14.01
C SER A 5 -8.77 -9.86 -14.10
N PRO A 6 -7.83 -9.57 -15.04
CA PRO A 6 -6.51 -10.19 -15.03
C PRO A 6 -5.85 -10.03 -13.67
N LYS A 7 -5.17 -11.08 -13.20
CA LYS A 7 -4.45 -11.03 -11.93
C LYS A 7 -3.17 -10.22 -12.12
N ASP A 8 -2.85 -9.43 -11.11
CA ASP A 8 -1.53 -8.81 -10.99
C ASP A 8 -0.60 -9.74 -10.21
N ASP A 9 0.50 -10.16 -10.84
CA ASP A 9 1.49 -11.07 -10.24
C ASP A 9 2.68 -10.32 -9.63
N LEU A 10 2.46 -9.11 -9.11
CA LEU A 10 3.45 -8.41 -8.30
C LEU A 10 3.92 -9.34 -7.16
N PRO A 11 5.23 -9.65 -7.06
CA PRO A 11 5.73 -10.50 -6.00
C PRO A 11 5.56 -9.79 -4.66
N LEU A 12 5.13 -10.56 -3.66
CA LEU A 12 5.09 -10.07 -2.29
C LEU A 12 6.53 -9.92 -1.76
N PRO A 13 6.79 -8.92 -0.91
CA PRO A 13 8.10 -8.79 -0.27
C PRO A 13 8.42 -10.06 0.53
N HIS A 14 9.67 -10.53 0.43
CA HIS A 14 10.11 -11.71 1.17
C HIS A 14 10.30 -11.37 2.64
N ILE A 15 9.69 -12.14 3.55
CA ILE A 15 9.72 -11.82 4.99
C ILE A 15 11.14 -11.88 5.56
N ASP A 16 11.98 -12.81 5.09
CA ASP A 16 13.37 -12.89 5.57
C ASP A 16 14.19 -11.64 5.21
N MET A 17 13.94 -11.05 4.03
CA MET A 17 14.60 -9.80 3.64
C MET A 17 14.17 -8.64 4.55
N LEU A 18 12.89 -8.60 4.94
CA LEU A 18 12.40 -7.62 5.91
C LEU A 18 13.07 -7.81 7.27
N MET A 19 13.21 -9.04 7.73
CA MET A 19 13.90 -9.36 8.99
C MET A 19 15.39 -8.95 8.95
N ASP A 20 16.10 -9.29 7.88
CA ASP A 20 17.50 -8.94 7.72
C ASP A 20 17.70 -7.42 7.72
N ASN A 21 16.85 -6.70 6.99
CA ASN A 21 16.91 -5.24 6.91
C ASN A 21 16.50 -4.54 8.22
N THR A 22 15.77 -5.21 9.11
CA THR A 22 15.32 -4.67 10.40
C THR A 22 16.25 -5.03 11.55
N SER A 23 17.05 -6.10 11.42
CA SER A 23 17.92 -6.68 12.46
C SER A 23 18.85 -5.69 13.19
N LYS A 24 19.24 -4.58 12.55
CA LYS A 24 20.17 -3.58 13.10
C LYS A 24 19.49 -2.35 13.69
N ASN A 25 18.16 -2.30 13.68
CA ASN A 25 17.38 -1.19 14.21
C ASN A 25 16.84 -1.54 15.60
N THR A 26 16.68 -0.53 16.44
CA THR A 26 16.28 -0.66 17.84
C THR A 26 14.86 -0.15 18.08
N ILE A 27 14.34 0.69 17.19
CA ILE A 27 13.01 1.32 17.30
C ILE A 27 12.24 1.08 16.00
N PHE A 28 10.96 0.74 16.15
CA PHE A 28 10.04 0.45 15.07
C PHE A 28 8.71 1.15 15.30
N SER A 29 8.13 1.71 14.24
CA SER A 29 6.76 2.21 14.20
C SER A 29 6.01 1.52 13.07
N PHE A 30 4.83 1.01 13.38
CA PHE A 30 3.95 0.33 12.43
C PHE A 30 2.83 1.28 12.04
N MET A 31 2.69 1.51 10.73
CA MET A 31 1.68 2.37 10.14
C MET A 31 0.75 1.53 9.27
N ASP A 32 -0.53 1.51 9.64
CA ASP A 32 -1.58 0.83 8.87
C ASP A 32 -1.98 1.68 7.65
N GLY A 33 -1.82 1.10 6.46
CA GLY A 33 -2.19 1.70 5.19
C GLY A 33 -3.65 1.50 4.79
N TYR A 34 -4.51 0.95 5.65
CA TYR A 34 -5.92 0.65 5.35
C TYR A 34 -6.68 1.82 4.73
N SER A 35 -6.50 3.03 5.23
CA SER A 35 -7.16 4.22 4.66
C SER A 35 -6.53 4.70 3.35
N GLY A 36 -5.28 4.32 3.07
CA GLY A 36 -4.51 4.75 1.91
C GLY A 36 -5.06 4.25 0.58
N TYR A 37 -5.86 3.17 0.59
CA TYR A 37 -6.65 2.73 -0.57
C TYR A 37 -7.54 3.84 -1.14
N ASN A 38 -8.20 4.60 -0.26
CA ASN A 38 -9.10 5.68 -0.65
C ASN A 38 -8.35 6.90 -1.23
N LEU A 39 -7.02 6.91 -1.15
CA LEU A 39 -6.18 7.95 -1.76
C LEU A 39 -5.74 7.58 -3.18
N ILE A 40 -5.87 6.31 -3.59
CA ILE A 40 -5.49 5.84 -4.92
C ILE A 40 -6.66 6.09 -5.87
N LYS A 41 -6.47 7.03 -6.81
CA LYS A 41 -7.48 7.34 -7.83
C LYS A 41 -7.69 6.15 -8.76
N MET A 42 -8.95 5.85 -9.07
CA MET A 42 -9.28 4.91 -10.12
C MET A 42 -8.91 5.50 -11.48
N ALA A 43 -8.40 4.65 -12.37
CA ALA A 43 -8.25 5.04 -13.77
C ALA A 43 -9.63 5.33 -14.37
N ILE A 44 -9.77 6.42 -15.13
CA ILE A 44 -11.07 6.87 -15.68
C ILE A 44 -11.78 5.75 -16.44
N LYS A 45 -11.04 4.99 -17.25
CA LYS A 45 -11.53 3.84 -18.04
C LYS A 45 -12.01 2.63 -17.20
N ASP A 46 -11.61 2.57 -15.93
CA ASP A 46 -11.91 1.47 -15.02
C ASP A 46 -12.95 1.88 -13.95
N CYS A 47 -13.27 3.17 -13.81
CA CYS A 47 -14.35 3.65 -12.95
C CYS A 47 -15.69 3.01 -13.31
N GLU A 48 -16.07 2.99 -14.59
CA GLU A 48 -17.35 2.41 -15.01
C GLU A 48 -17.46 0.91 -14.69
N LYS A 49 -16.31 0.19 -14.68
CA LYS A 49 -16.24 -1.24 -14.34
C LYS A 49 -16.41 -1.51 -12.85
N THR A 50 -16.20 -0.50 -12.01
CA THR A 50 -16.46 -0.55 -10.57
C THR A 50 -17.82 0.07 -10.22
N SER A 51 -18.75 0.12 -11.18
CA SER A 51 -20.10 0.62 -10.91
C SER A 51 -20.89 -0.28 -9.97
N PHE A 52 -21.75 0.35 -9.17
CA PHE A 52 -22.69 -0.31 -8.27
C PHE A 52 -24.04 0.38 -8.34
N ILE A 53 -25.09 -0.39 -8.07
CA ILE A 53 -26.48 0.07 -8.14
C ILE A 53 -26.92 0.45 -6.73
N THR A 54 -27.47 1.65 -6.60
CA THR A 54 -28.22 2.12 -5.43
C THR A 54 -29.72 2.08 -5.74
N LEU A 55 -30.57 2.29 -4.74
CA LEU A 55 -32.04 2.28 -4.92
C LEU A 55 -32.54 3.22 -6.02
N SER A 56 -31.81 4.30 -6.32
CA SER A 56 -32.23 5.35 -7.24
C SER A 56 -31.24 5.65 -8.38
N SER A 57 -30.03 5.08 -8.37
CA SER A 57 -28.99 5.45 -9.33
C SER A 57 -27.89 4.41 -9.47
N THR A 58 -27.18 4.47 -10.60
CA THR A 58 -25.91 3.75 -10.79
C THR A 58 -24.77 4.71 -10.52
N LEU A 59 -23.89 4.36 -9.58
CA LEU A 59 -22.70 5.13 -9.22
C LEU A 59 -21.45 4.32 -9.55
N CYS A 60 -20.30 4.99 -9.63
CA CYS A 60 -19.01 4.34 -9.77
C CYS A 60 -17.99 4.88 -8.76
N TYR A 61 -17.00 4.06 -8.43
CA TYR A 61 -15.93 4.47 -7.53
C TYR A 61 -14.90 5.36 -8.25
N LYS A 62 -14.62 6.53 -7.68
CA LYS A 62 -13.56 7.47 -8.14
C LYS A 62 -12.18 7.15 -7.58
N VAL A 63 -12.14 6.45 -6.44
CA VAL A 63 -10.94 5.98 -5.75
C VAL A 63 -11.06 4.48 -5.56
N MET A 64 -9.94 3.80 -5.35
CA MET A 64 -9.88 2.34 -5.34
C MET A 64 -10.76 1.76 -4.21
N PRO A 65 -11.84 1.02 -4.53
CA PRO A 65 -12.66 0.40 -3.51
C PRO A 65 -11.98 -0.82 -2.90
N PHE A 66 -12.34 -1.10 -1.64
CA PHE A 66 -11.96 -2.34 -0.99
C PHE A 66 -12.49 -3.57 -1.74
N GLY A 67 -11.76 -4.68 -1.60
CA GLY A 67 -12.17 -5.96 -2.17
C GLY A 67 -11.82 -6.15 -3.65
N LEU A 68 -11.15 -5.19 -4.32
CA LEU A 68 -10.56 -5.45 -5.63
C LEU A 68 -9.34 -6.36 -5.51
N LYS A 69 -9.28 -7.42 -6.35
CA LYS A 69 -8.19 -8.41 -6.30
C LYS A 69 -6.79 -7.83 -6.47
N ASN A 70 -6.67 -6.74 -7.23
CA ASN A 70 -5.40 -6.08 -7.54
C ASN A 70 -5.19 -4.83 -6.67
N GLY A 71 -6.04 -4.61 -5.66
CA GLY A 71 -5.96 -3.44 -4.79
C GLY A 71 -4.62 -3.37 -4.07
N ARG A 72 -4.28 -4.45 -3.35
CA ARG A 72 -3.01 -4.61 -2.62
C ARG A 72 -1.78 -4.38 -3.50
N ALA A 73 -1.74 -5.00 -4.68
CA ALA A 73 -0.64 -4.82 -5.62
C ALA A 73 -0.49 -3.36 -6.09
N THR A 74 -1.62 -2.66 -6.25
CA THR A 74 -1.61 -1.24 -6.63
C THR A 74 -1.13 -0.37 -5.46
N TYR A 75 -1.60 -0.63 -4.25
CA TYR A 75 -1.15 0.05 -3.05
C TYR A 75 0.35 -0.13 -2.82
N GLN A 76 0.84 -1.37 -2.87
CA GLN A 76 2.25 -1.68 -2.72
C GLN A 76 3.12 -0.94 -3.75
N ARG A 77 2.73 -0.93 -5.04
CA ARG A 77 3.48 -0.15 -6.06
C ARG A 77 3.46 1.35 -5.79
N ALA A 78 2.34 1.90 -5.34
CA ALA A 78 2.25 3.32 -5.01
C ALA A 78 3.20 3.66 -3.85
N MET A 79 3.19 2.89 -2.76
CA MET A 79 4.07 3.10 -1.61
C MET A 79 5.54 2.91 -1.98
N VAL A 80 5.87 1.86 -2.74
CA VAL A 80 7.25 1.63 -3.22
C VAL A 80 7.75 2.78 -4.08
N THR A 81 6.89 3.34 -4.93
CA THR A 81 7.24 4.49 -5.78
C THR A 81 7.44 5.77 -4.95
N LEU A 82 6.55 6.04 -3.99
CA LEU A 82 6.62 7.22 -3.13
C LEU A 82 7.86 7.21 -2.23
N PHE A 83 8.21 6.04 -1.68
CA PHE A 83 9.29 5.87 -0.72
C PHE A 83 10.55 5.25 -1.33
N GLN A 84 10.70 5.22 -2.65
CA GLN A 84 11.80 4.53 -3.35
C GLN A 84 13.21 4.89 -2.84
N ASN A 85 13.40 6.11 -2.33
CA ASN A 85 14.71 6.59 -1.85
C ASN A 85 15.07 6.10 -0.44
N VAL A 86 14.04 5.79 0.35
CA VAL A 86 14.10 5.47 1.80
C VAL A 86 13.69 4.02 2.08
N ILE A 87 13.14 3.33 1.08
CA ILE A 87 12.80 1.91 1.17
C ILE A 87 14.05 1.07 1.45
N HIS A 88 13.89 0.05 2.28
CA HIS A 88 14.95 -0.81 2.82
C HIS A 88 15.94 -0.13 3.77
N LYS A 89 15.95 1.20 3.86
CA LYS A 89 16.81 1.98 4.77
C LYS A 89 16.06 2.40 6.02
N GLU A 90 15.11 3.31 5.89
CA GLU A 90 14.29 3.83 6.98
C GLU A 90 12.88 3.24 6.99
N ILE A 91 12.36 2.88 5.82
CA ILE A 91 10.98 2.37 5.65
C ILE A 91 10.99 1.00 4.98
N GLU A 92 10.13 0.11 5.46
CA GLU A 92 9.76 -1.11 4.77
C GLU A 92 8.26 -1.09 4.46
N VAL A 93 7.88 -1.64 3.31
CA VAL A 93 6.48 -1.78 2.90
C VAL A 93 6.15 -3.25 2.79
N TYR A 94 5.11 -3.69 3.48
CA TYR A 94 4.61 -5.07 3.44
C TYR A 94 3.11 -5.09 3.20
N VAL A 95 2.71 -5.39 1.97
CA VAL A 95 1.30 -5.41 1.55
C VAL A 95 0.63 -4.06 1.83
N ASP A 96 -0.12 -3.98 2.94
CA ASP A 96 -0.89 -2.81 3.36
C ASP A 96 -0.24 -2.06 4.52
N ASP A 97 0.81 -2.64 5.13
CA ASP A 97 1.49 -2.08 6.28
C ASP A 97 2.82 -1.43 5.88
N MET A 98 3.17 -0.35 6.57
CA MET A 98 4.47 0.30 6.48
C MET A 98 5.16 0.24 7.84
N ILE A 99 6.46 -0.03 7.82
CA ILE A 99 7.29 -0.13 9.01
C ILE A 99 8.39 0.90 8.89
N THR A 100 8.39 1.91 9.77
CA THR A 100 9.52 2.82 9.93
C THR A 100 10.45 2.25 10.98
N LYS A 101 11.76 2.19 10.69
CA LYS A 101 12.77 1.57 11.55
C LYS A 101 13.95 2.51 11.76
N SER A 102 14.53 2.53 12.95
CA SER A 102 15.63 3.46 13.29
C SER A 102 16.53 2.90 14.39
N LYS A 103 17.76 3.43 14.48
CA LYS A 103 18.76 3.03 15.48
C LYS A 103 18.73 3.85 16.76
N SER A 104 18.18 5.06 16.70
CA SER A 104 18.06 5.98 17.82
C SER A 104 16.70 6.66 17.79
N GLU A 105 16.24 7.14 18.96
CA GLU A 105 14.97 7.87 19.09
C GLU A 105 14.99 9.18 18.30
N TYR A 106 16.12 9.89 18.31
CA TYR A 106 16.30 11.13 17.56
C TYR A 106 16.11 10.92 16.06
N ASP A 107 16.77 9.91 15.48
CA ASP A 107 16.60 9.57 14.06
C ASP A 107 15.17 9.14 13.77
N HIS A 108 14.53 8.41 14.70
CA HIS A 108 13.17 7.92 14.52
C HIS A 108 12.15 9.06 14.41
N LEU A 109 12.30 10.11 15.21
CA LEU A 109 11.46 11.30 15.11
C LEU A 109 11.62 12.01 13.76
N ILE A 110 12.83 12.04 13.21
CA ILE A 110 13.10 12.60 11.88
C ILE A 110 12.51 11.71 10.77
N HIS A 111 12.59 10.39 10.91
CA HIS A 111 12.02 9.48 9.91
C HIS A 111 10.48 9.43 9.93
N LEU A 112 9.85 9.89 11.01
CA LEU A 112 8.39 10.00 11.14
C LEU A 112 7.84 11.38 10.75
N SER A 113 8.70 12.40 10.63
CA SER A 113 8.32 13.78 10.29
C SER A 113 8.27 14.01 8.79
#